data_AF-A0A7K9VLU0-F1
#
_entry.id   AF-A0A7K9VLU0-F1
#
_cell.length_a   1.000
_cell.length_b   1.000
_cell.length_c   1.000
_cell.angle_alpha   90.00
_cell.angle_beta   90.00
_cell.angle_gamma   90.00
#
_symmetry.space_group_name_H-M   'P 1'
#
loop_
_entity.id
_entity.type
_entity.pdbx_description
1 polymer ?
#
loop_
_entity_poly.entity_id
_entity_poly.type
_entity_poly.pdbx_seq_one_letter_code
_entity_poly.pdbx_strand_id
1 'polypeptide(L)'
;MEASQHYGGVPPPPGAMGPALRLSPGDVVEVTVAEAEQLWWQGRNVVNGDVGWFPCAAVRPFICVGVLVWGLRTPILSHPRYAGPMERGEAEQILTPRSDGAFLVRQRVKDAGEFAISIKYRTEVKHIKVMTAEGLYRLTEKKAFKGLVV
;
A
#
# COMPACT_ATOMS: atom_id res chain seq x y z
N MET A 1 6.36 0.60 5.00
CA MET A 1 7.45 0.15 4.11
C MET A 1 8.23 -0.95 4.82
N GLU A 2 8.94 -1.80 4.08
CA GLU A 2 9.84 -2.81 4.65
C GLU A 2 11.26 -2.53 4.20
N ALA A 3 12.23 -2.58 5.11
CA ALA A 3 13.63 -2.50 4.79
C ALA A 3 14.04 -3.70 3.92
N SER A 4 14.52 -3.42 2.72
CA SER A 4 15.05 -4.42 1.78
C SER A 4 16.56 -4.55 1.90
N GLN A 5 17.23 -3.54 2.46
CA GLN A 5 18.67 -3.47 2.61
C GLN A 5 19.05 -3.10 4.04
N HIS A 6 20.21 -3.55 4.47
CA HIS A 6 20.80 -3.12 5.73
C HIS A 6 21.34 -1.69 5.59
N TYR A 7 21.00 -0.82 6.53
CA TYR A 7 21.54 0.53 6.61
C TYR A 7 21.97 0.82 8.06
N GLY A 8 23.28 0.91 8.27
CA GLY A 8 23.88 1.12 9.59
C GLY A 8 24.03 2.59 10.00
N GLY A 9 23.46 3.53 9.25
CA GLY A 9 23.67 4.97 9.45
C GLY A 9 24.78 5.59 8.60
N VAL A 10 25.27 4.88 7.58
CA VAL A 10 26.32 5.34 6.66
C VAL A 10 25.85 5.16 5.20
N PRO A 11 25.93 6.20 4.34
CA PRO A 11 26.32 7.57 4.66
C PRO A 11 25.34 8.21 5.66
N PRO A 12 25.73 9.27 6.40
CA PRO A 12 24.79 9.99 7.27
C PRO A 12 23.76 10.79 6.44
N PRO A 13 22.57 11.08 6.99
CA PRO A 13 21.60 11.98 6.37
C PRO A 13 22.22 13.35 6.03
N PRO A 14 21.94 13.94 4.84
CA PRO A 14 22.49 15.23 4.44
C PRO A 14 22.03 16.39 5.33
N GLY A 15 22.96 17.17 5.88
CA GLY A 15 22.60 18.40 6.61
C GLY A 15 21.70 18.16 7.84
N ALA A 16 21.14 19.22 8.41
CA ALA A 16 20.41 19.25 9.69
C ALA A 16 19.09 18.45 9.75
N MET A 17 18.93 17.41 8.92
CA MET A 17 17.74 16.54 8.87
C MET A 17 17.51 15.80 10.19
N GLY A 18 18.59 15.36 10.86
CA GLY A 18 18.52 14.71 12.17
C GLY A 18 19.22 13.35 12.20
N PRO A 19 18.90 12.48 13.19
CA PRO A 19 19.59 11.21 13.37
C PRO A 19 19.26 10.21 12.25
N ALA A 20 20.23 9.35 11.95
CA ALA A 20 20.04 8.23 11.02
C ALA A 20 19.20 7.13 11.67
N LEU A 21 18.17 6.64 10.96
CA LEU A 21 17.43 5.45 11.35
C LEU A 21 18.18 4.22 10.87
N ARG A 22 18.58 3.34 11.79
CA ARG A 22 19.22 2.07 11.44
C ARG A 22 18.17 1.08 10.95
N LEU A 23 18.45 0.41 9.84
CA LEU A 23 17.54 -0.56 9.24
C LEU A 23 18.23 -1.90 9.06
N SER A 24 17.53 -2.97 9.42
CA SER A 24 17.87 -4.34 9.09
C SER A 24 16.87 -4.88 8.06
N PRO A 25 17.29 -5.74 7.11
CA PRO A 25 16.36 -6.36 6.17
C PRO A 25 15.19 -7.04 6.90
N GLY A 26 13.96 -6.72 6.50
CA GLY A 26 12.72 -7.17 7.15
C GLY A 26 12.13 -6.21 8.16
N ASP A 27 12.84 -5.16 8.58
CA ASP A 27 12.29 -4.13 9.47
C ASP A 27 11.10 -3.42 8.81
N VAL A 28 9.99 -3.30 9.54
CA VAL A 28 8.82 -2.56 9.07
C VAL A 28 8.94 -1.12 9.54
N VAL A 29 8.95 -0.20 8.57
CA VAL A 29 9.12 1.24 8.78
C VAL A 29 7.87 1.97 8.33
N GLU A 30 7.26 2.73 9.23
CA GLU A 30 6.24 3.71 8.92
C GLU A 30 6.90 4.99 8.41
N VAL A 31 6.65 5.35 7.15
CA VAL A 31 7.25 6.55 6.53
C VAL A 31 6.42 7.76 6.92
N THR A 32 7.05 8.73 7.59
CA THR A 32 6.41 9.96 8.06
C THR A 32 6.69 11.14 7.15
N VAL A 33 7.87 11.18 6.52
CA VAL A 33 8.26 12.22 5.55
C VAL A 33 8.88 11.53 4.34
N ALA A 34 8.26 11.70 3.18
CA ALA A 34 8.78 11.26 1.89
C ALA A 34 8.34 12.23 0.79
N GLU A 35 9.31 12.96 0.25
CA GLU A 35 9.14 13.77 -0.95
C GLU A 35 9.65 12.97 -2.16
N ALA A 36 9.01 13.14 -3.31
CA ALA A 36 9.28 12.30 -4.50
C ALA A 36 10.67 12.57 -5.08
N GLU A 37 11.19 13.78 -4.90
CA GLU A 37 12.49 14.23 -5.39
C GLU A 37 13.62 13.97 -4.38
N GLN A 38 13.29 13.59 -3.13
CA GLN A 38 14.27 13.35 -2.07
C GLN A 38 14.69 11.88 -1.99
N LEU A 39 16.01 11.66 -1.92
CA LEU A 39 16.62 10.34 -1.72
C LEU A 39 16.61 9.87 -0.27
N TRP A 40 16.22 10.74 0.66
CA TRP A 40 16.22 10.51 2.10
C TRP A 40 14.81 10.67 2.63
N TRP A 41 14.31 9.63 3.28
CA TRP A 41 13.00 9.63 3.90
C TRP A 41 13.13 9.53 5.40
N GLN A 42 12.17 10.12 6.11
CA GLN A 42 12.03 9.95 7.54
C GLN A 42 10.99 8.89 7.81
N GLY A 43 11.26 8.06 8.81
CA GLY A 43 10.26 7.12 9.28
C GLY A 43 10.52 6.65 10.69
N ARG A 44 9.61 5.81 11.15
CA ARG A 44 9.62 5.16 12.45
C ARG A 44 9.70 3.65 12.23
N ASN A 45 10.68 2.99 12.83
CA ASN A 45 10.68 1.54 12.90
C ASN A 45 9.56 1.10 13.88
N VAL A 46 8.65 0.27 13.39
CA VAL A 46 7.44 -0.12 14.11
C VAL A 46 7.73 -1.11 15.24
N VAL A 47 8.85 -1.84 15.16
CA VAL A 47 9.23 -2.86 16.16
C VAL A 47 9.88 -2.22 17.38
N ASN A 48 10.89 -1.38 17.16
CA ASN A 48 11.66 -0.79 18.24
C ASN A 48 11.25 0.66 18.59
N GLY A 49 10.44 1.30 17.74
CA GLY A 49 9.95 2.67 17.93
C GLY A 49 10.93 3.77 17.51
N ASP A 50 12.12 3.42 17.01
CA ASP A 50 13.15 4.39 16.63
C ASP A 50 12.70 5.27 15.46
N VAL A 51 13.03 6.55 15.52
CA VAL A 51 12.69 7.54 14.48
C VAL A 51 13.96 8.15 13.94
N GLY A 52 14.05 8.27 12.61
CA GLY A 52 15.19 8.91 11.96
C GLY A 52 15.09 8.86 10.44
N TRP A 53 16.19 9.23 9.81
CA TRP A 53 16.31 9.33 8.36
C TRP A 53 17.09 8.16 7.77
N PHE A 54 16.63 7.70 6.61
CA PHE A 54 17.26 6.60 5.88
C PHE A 54 17.12 6.81 4.36
N PRO A 55 17.98 6.20 3.54
CA PRO A 55 17.86 6.27 2.09
C PRO A 55 16.58 5.60 1.60
N CYS A 56 15.82 6.24 0.71
CA CYS A 56 14.58 5.67 0.18
C CYS A 56 14.78 4.31 -0.51
N ALA A 57 15.95 4.10 -1.12
CA ALA A 57 16.35 2.83 -1.74
C ALA A 57 16.52 1.67 -0.75
N ALA A 58 16.70 1.95 0.55
CA ALA A 58 16.83 0.94 1.59
C ALA A 58 15.50 0.29 1.95
N VAL A 59 14.37 0.85 1.50
CA VAL A 59 13.04 0.32 1.77
C VAL A 59 12.29 0.02 0.47
N ARG A 60 11.35 -0.90 0.56
CA ARG A 60 10.39 -1.23 -0.50
C ARG A 60 8.96 -1.16 0.04
N PRO A 61 7.95 -1.03 -0.84
CA PRO A 61 6.56 -1.22 -0.44
C PRO A 61 6.44 -2.55 0.32
N PHE A 62 5.93 -2.50 1.55
CA PHE A 62 5.65 -3.72 2.29
C PHE A 62 4.46 -4.40 1.63
N ILE A 63 4.73 -5.47 0.89
CA ILE A 63 3.68 -6.29 0.31
C ILE A 63 3.28 -7.28 1.38
N CYS A 64 2.08 -7.11 1.93
CA CYS A 64 1.51 -8.09 2.84
C CYS A 64 1.48 -9.48 2.15
N VAL A 65 2.39 -10.36 2.56
CA VAL A 65 2.59 -11.74 2.03
C VAL A 65 1.33 -12.62 2.15
N GLY A 66 0.32 -12.20 2.90
CA GLY A 66 -1.00 -12.85 2.95
C GLY A 66 -1.85 -12.76 1.67
N VAL A 67 -1.27 -12.47 0.51
CA VAL A 67 -1.89 -12.57 -0.83
C VAL A 67 -1.03 -13.46 -1.77
N LEU A 68 -0.14 -14.27 -1.20
CA LEU A 68 0.55 -15.34 -1.91
C LEU A 68 -0.08 -16.67 -1.50
N VAL A 69 -1.34 -16.88 -1.88
CA VAL A 69 -1.94 -18.22 -1.81
C VAL A 69 -2.18 -18.68 -3.25
N TRP A 70 -1.52 -19.79 -3.60
CA TRP A 70 -1.66 -20.60 -4.83
C TRP A 70 -1.00 -20.10 -6.12
N GLY A 71 0.34 -20.18 -6.17
CA GLY A 71 1.02 -20.84 -7.30
C GLY A 71 1.07 -20.16 -8.67
N LEU A 72 0.59 -18.92 -8.86
CA LEU A 72 0.71 -18.23 -10.14
C LEU A 72 1.81 -17.15 -10.11
N ARG A 73 2.95 -17.46 -10.73
CA ARG A 73 3.93 -16.46 -11.17
C ARG A 73 3.35 -15.69 -12.37
N THR A 74 2.65 -14.60 -12.12
CA THR A 74 2.24 -13.66 -13.18
C THR A 74 2.89 -12.29 -12.99
N PRO A 75 3.82 -11.87 -13.88
CA PRO A 75 4.58 -10.63 -13.77
C PRO A 75 3.88 -9.43 -14.40
N ILE A 76 2.57 -9.22 -14.14
CA ILE A 76 1.83 -8.04 -14.68
C ILE A 76 0.98 -7.28 -13.65
N LEU A 77 0.91 -7.75 -12.41
CA LEU A 77 0.10 -7.11 -11.36
C LEU A 77 0.97 -6.43 -10.30
N SER A 78 1.82 -5.50 -10.72
CA SER A 78 2.60 -4.59 -9.85
C SER A 78 1.74 -3.58 -9.06
N HIS A 79 0.44 -3.85 -8.91
CA HIS A 79 -0.47 -3.12 -8.04
C HIS A 79 -0.93 -4.06 -6.94
N PRO A 80 -0.43 -3.93 -5.69
CA PRO A 80 -0.65 -4.88 -4.60
C PRO A 80 -2.09 -4.95 -4.07
N ARG A 81 -3.08 -4.45 -4.84
CA ARG A 81 -4.44 -4.19 -4.36
C ARG A 81 -5.57 -4.54 -5.33
N TYR A 82 -5.33 -5.14 -6.50
CA TYR A 82 -6.43 -5.67 -7.33
C TYR A 82 -6.64 -7.16 -7.04
N ALA A 83 -7.80 -7.50 -6.47
CA ALA A 83 -8.12 -8.85 -5.98
C ALA A 83 -8.93 -9.69 -6.98
N GLY A 84 -9.24 -9.15 -8.16
CA GLY A 84 -10.03 -9.86 -9.17
C GLY A 84 -11.52 -9.98 -8.82
N PRO A 85 -12.24 -10.98 -9.38
CA PRO A 85 -13.64 -11.25 -9.07
C PRO A 85 -13.78 -11.65 -7.60
N MET A 86 -14.45 -10.83 -6.79
CA MET A 86 -14.55 -11.05 -5.34
C MET A 86 -15.81 -10.42 -4.77
N GLU A 87 -16.50 -11.19 -3.92
CA GLU A 87 -17.72 -10.72 -3.25
C GLU A 87 -17.43 -9.82 -2.04
N ARG A 88 -18.48 -9.13 -1.58
CA ARG A 88 -18.39 -8.21 -0.44
C ARG A 88 -17.91 -8.92 0.82
N GLY A 89 -18.48 -10.08 1.11
CA GLY A 89 -18.16 -10.86 2.31
C GLY A 89 -16.73 -11.37 2.32
N GLU A 90 -16.22 -11.82 1.16
CA GLU A 90 -14.82 -12.25 1.03
C GLU A 90 -13.84 -11.10 1.31
N ALA A 91 -14.13 -9.91 0.77
CA ALA A 91 -13.32 -8.73 1.03
C ALA A 91 -13.33 -8.34 2.52
N GLU A 92 -14.47 -8.47 3.20
CA GLU A 92 -14.57 -8.23 4.64
C GLU A 92 -13.75 -9.23 5.45
N GLN A 93 -13.81 -10.52 5.10
CA GLN A 93 -13.00 -11.55 5.78
C GLN A 93 -11.49 -11.31 5.60
N ILE A 94 -11.06 -10.87 4.41
CA ILE A 94 -9.66 -10.58 4.12
C ILE A 94 -9.19 -9.33 4.88
N LEU A 95 -10.02 -8.29 4.96
CA LEU A 95 -9.67 -7.00 5.56
C LEU A 95 -9.91 -6.93 7.07
N THR A 96 -10.77 -7.77 7.63
CA THR A 96 -11.07 -7.82 9.07
C THR A 96 -9.84 -8.08 9.95
N PRO A 97 -8.98 -9.09 9.66
CA PRO A 97 -7.79 -9.35 10.46
C PRO A 97 -6.62 -8.42 10.12
N ARG A 98 -6.80 -7.43 9.23
CA ARG A 98 -5.74 -6.52 8.79
C ARG A 98 -5.78 -5.20 9.57
N SER A 99 -4.68 -4.46 9.52
CA SER A 99 -4.57 -3.12 10.06
C SER A 99 -5.46 -2.12 9.32
N ASP A 100 -5.84 -1.05 10.01
CA ASP A 100 -6.50 0.10 9.39
C ASP A 100 -5.63 0.66 8.25
N GLY A 101 -6.29 1.06 7.16
CA GLY A 101 -5.64 1.48 5.91
C GLY A 101 -5.42 0.36 4.90
N ALA A 102 -5.62 -0.91 5.26
CA ALA A 102 -5.60 -2.02 4.30
C ALA A 102 -6.76 -1.91 3.32
N PHE A 103 -6.51 -2.12 2.02
CA PHE A 103 -7.56 -2.05 1.01
C PHE A 103 -7.29 -2.93 -0.21
N LEU A 104 -8.37 -3.25 -0.90
CA LEU A 104 -8.38 -3.98 -2.15
C LEU A 104 -9.47 -3.45 -3.09
N VAL A 105 -9.25 -3.63 -4.38
CA VAL A 105 -10.22 -3.40 -5.45
C VAL A 105 -10.73 -4.77 -5.90
N ARG A 106 -12.05 -4.92 -5.94
CA ARG A 106 -12.73 -6.14 -6.36
C ARG A 106 -13.66 -5.86 -7.54
N GLN A 107 -13.77 -6.84 -8.43
CA GLN A 107 -14.78 -6.86 -9.49
C GLN A 107 -16.01 -7.63 -9.00
N ARG A 108 -17.20 -7.08 -9.20
CA ARG A 108 -18.45 -7.80 -8.88
C ARG A 108 -18.64 -8.97 -9.84
N VAL A 109 -18.93 -10.15 -9.29
CA VAL A 109 -19.11 -11.39 -10.06
C VAL A 109 -20.43 -11.40 -10.82
N LYS A 110 -21.48 -10.74 -10.29
CA LYS A 110 -22.83 -10.71 -10.88
C LYS A 110 -23.01 -9.68 -12.00
N ASP A 111 -22.22 -8.61 -12.00
CA ASP A 111 -22.30 -7.50 -12.95
C ASP A 111 -20.92 -7.25 -13.54
N ALA A 112 -20.64 -7.85 -14.70
CA ALA A 112 -19.38 -7.68 -15.41
C ALA A 112 -19.21 -6.21 -15.84
N GLY A 113 -18.52 -5.41 -15.03
CA GLY A 113 -18.30 -3.98 -15.26
C GLY A 113 -18.41 -3.12 -14.00
N GLU A 114 -18.95 -3.65 -12.91
CA GLU A 114 -18.99 -2.97 -11.61
C GLU A 114 -17.75 -3.31 -10.77
N PHE A 115 -16.98 -2.27 -10.42
CA PHE A 115 -15.86 -2.38 -9.50
C PHE A 115 -16.23 -1.80 -8.13
N ALA A 116 -15.56 -2.26 -7.09
CA ALA A 116 -15.68 -1.70 -5.75
C ALA A 116 -14.32 -1.67 -5.05
N ILE A 117 -14.08 -0.63 -4.26
CA ILE A 117 -12.92 -0.52 -3.39
C ILE A 117 -13.37 -0.86 -1.97
N SER A 118 -12.73 -1.86 -1.36
CA SER A 118 -12.98 -2.25 0.02
C SER A 118 -11.78 -1.81 0.86
N ILE A 119 -12.00 -1.06 1.94
CA ILE A 119 -10.93 -0.50 2.80
C ILE A 119 -11.28 -0.68 4.28
N LYS A 120 -10.31 -1.12 5.08
CA LYS A 120 -10.40 -1.16 6.54
C LYS A 120 -10.10 0.23 7.09
N TYR A 121 -11.02 0.81 7.85
CA TYR A 121 -10.88 2.11 8.48
C TYR A 121 -11.58 2.12 9.83
N ARG A 122 -10.85 2.45 10.90
CA ARG A 122 -11.35 2.49 12.28
C ARG A 122 -12.07 1.20 12.66
N THR A 123 -11.42 0.07 12.42
CA THR A 123 -11.98 -1.27 12.69
C THR A 123 -13.20 -1.68 11.84
N GLU A 124 -13.68 -0.84 10.93
CA GLU A 124 -14.79 -1.14 10.02
C GLU A 124 -14.29 -1.34 8.59
N VAL A 125 -14.91 -2.23 7.83
CA VAL A 125 -14.64 -2.37 6.39
C VAL A 125 -15.65 -1.54 5.62
N LYS A 126 -15.18 -0.51 4.93
CA LYS A 126 -15.98 0.36 4.08
C LYS A 126 -15.86 -0.07 2.63
N HIS A 127 -16.97 0.02 1.89
CA HIS A 127 -17.06 -0.35 0.49
C HIS A 127 -17.47 0.86 -0.34
N ILE A 128 -16.63 1.25 -1.29
CA ILE A 128 -16.85 2.37 -2.19
C ILE A 128 -17.18 1.78 -3.56
N LYS A 129 -18.37 2.11 -4.10
CA LYS A 129 -18.75 1.71 -5.45
C LYS A 129 -17.95 2.54 -6.45
N VAL A 130 -17.34 1.87 -7.43
CA VAL A 130 -16.74 2.52 -8.60
C VAL A 130 -17.76 2.43 -9.72
N MET A 131 -18.17 3.58 -10.23
CA MET A 131 -19.08 3.69 -11.36
C MET A 131 -18.27 3.83 -12.63
N THR A 132 -18.63 3.04 -13.65
CA THR A 132 -18.03 3.14 -14.98
C THR A 132 -19.04 3.81 -15.89
N ALA A 133 -18.70 4.98 -16.44
CA ALA A 133 -19.54 5.67 -17.42
C ALA A 133 -18.66 6.29 -18.51
N GLU A 134 -19.03 6.11 -19.78
CA GLU A 134 -18.31 6.66 -20.95
C GLU A 134 -16.83 6.25 -21.01
N GLY A 135 -16.48 5.05 -20.52
CA GLY A 135 -15.09 4.58 -20.46
C GLY A 135 -14.24 5.22 -19.35
N LEU A 136 -14.85 5.96 -18.43
CA LEU A 136 -14.19 6.59 -17.28
C LEU A 136 -14.65 5.96 -15.96
N TYR A 137 -13.72 5.81 -15.02
CA TYR A 137 -13.99 5.34 -13.65
C TYR A 137 -14.28 6.53 -12.73
N ARG A 138 -15.39 6.50 -12.01
CA ARG A 138 -15.84 7.57 -11.10
C ARG A 138 -16.09 6.98 -9.71
N LEU A 139 -15.51 7.59 -8.68
CA LEU A 139 -15.86 7.32 -7.28
C LEU A 139 -17.01 8.23 -6.81
N THR A 140 -17.19 9.38 -7.45
CA THR A 140 -18.27 10.36 -7.22
C THR A 140 -18.62 11.06 -8.54
N GLU A 141 -19.82 11.65 -8.69
CA GLU A 141 -20.22 12.38 -9.90
C GLU A 141 -19.31 13.58 -10.21
N LYS A 142 -18.61 14.11 -9.21
CA LYS A 142 -17.76 15.30 -9.32
C LYS A 142 -16.34 15.02 -9.82
N LYS A 143 -15.87 13.76 -9.84
CA LYS A 143 -14.49 13.42 -10.25
C LYS A 143 -14.42 12.10 -11.03
N ALA A 144 -13.83 12.16 -12.22
CA ALA A 144 -13.64 11.04 -13.15
C ALA A 144 -12.17 10.81 -13.46
N PHE A 145 -11.81 9.54 -13.67
CA PHE A 145 -10.43 9.11 -13.94
C PHE A 145 -10.39 8.23 -15.21
N LYS A 146 -9.38 8.44 -16.06
CA LYS A 146 -9.15 7.66 -17.29
C LYS A 146 -8.68 6.23 -17.06
N GLY A 147 -8.16 5.94 -15.87
CA GLY A 147 -7.69 4.61 -15.50
C GLY A 147 -7.70 4.44 -13.98
N LEU A 148 -7.72 3.20 -13.54
CA LEU A 148 -7.61 2.85 -12.11
C LEU A 148 -6.16 2.93 -11.60
N VAL A 149 -5.22 3.11 -12.52
CA VAL A 149 -3.78 3.16 -12.36
C VAL A 149 -3.25 4.22 -13.34
N VAL A 150 -2.30 5.03 -12.89
CA VAL A 150 -1.50 5.93 -13.75
C VAL A 150 -0.25 5.20 -14.16
#